data_AF-A0A377M082-F1
#
_entry.id   AF-A0A377M082-F1
#
_cell.length_a   1.000
_cell.length_b   1.000
_cell.length_c   1.000
_cell.angle_alpha   90.00
_cell.angle_beta   90.00
_cell.angle_gamma   90.00
#
_symmetry.space_group_name_H-M   'P 1'
#
loop_
_entity.id
_entity.type
_entity.pdbx_description
1 polymer ?
#
loop_
_entity_poly.entity_id
_entity_poly.type
_entity_poly.pdbx_seq_one_letter_code
_entity_poly.pdbx_strand_id
1 'polypeptide(L)'
;MIYTTGTIAISGNTLTGTGTNFTAAGSLIRNGCTVIALTSPAQVFQITAIGGATSLTVTPAANPAIPAGTKYAILLSDSLSVDGLAQDIAETFTMYQRYMSGFADVMNGTTDVTITINGVPVTVPGQKSLAKKGANSDITSLSGLTNRAQYQPGRYRCKECC
;
A
#
# COMPACT_ATOMS: atom_id res chain seq x y z
N MET A 1 5.00 23.62 3.05
CA MET A 1 5.18 24.48 4.24
C MET A 1 6.51 24.15 4.88
N ILE A 2 7.27 25.14 5.38
CA ILE A 2 8.63 24.95 5.91
C ILE A 2 8.74 25.64 7.28
N TYR A 3 9.33 24.96 8.26
CA TYR A 3 9.67 25.53 9.57
C TYR A 3 11.16 25.88 9.65
N THR A 4 11.47 27.14 9.99
CA THR A 4 12.84 27.69 10.02
C THR A 4 13.14 28.51 11.27
N THR A 5 12.22 28.53 12.24
CA THR A 5 12.34 29.34 13.46
C THR A 5 13.54 28.89 14.30
N GLY A 6 14.37 29.83 14.74
CA GLY A 6 15.53 29.56 15.59
C GLY A 6 16.77 29.05 14.84
N THR A 7 17.59 28.29 15.55
CA THR A 7 18.80 27.63 15.04
C THR A 7 18.96 26.26 15.70
N ILE A 8 19.80 25.39 15.13
CA ILE A 8 20.04 24.04 15.67
C ILE A 8 21.53 23.75 15.90
N ALA A 9 21.78 22.73 16.73
CA ALA A 9 23.02 21.97 16.82
C ALA A 9 22.65 20.48 16.73
N ILE A 10 23.52 19.63 16.18
CA ILE A 10 23.29 18.17 16.13
C ILE A 10 24.57 17.44 16.50
N SER A 11 24.47 16.55 17.49
CA SER A 11 25.54 15.64 17.90
C SER A 11 25.00 14.22 17.96
N GLY A 12 25.61 13.31 17.21
CA GLY A 12 25.06 11.96 17.02
C GLY A 12 23.64 12.05 16.44
N ASN A 13 22.67 11.44 17.13
CA ASN A 13 21.25 11.46 16.75
C ASN A 13 20.43 12.56 17.47
N THR A 14 21.07 13.42 18.26
CA THR A 14 20.36 14.42 19.06
C THR A 14 20.47 15.78 18.40
N LEU A 15 19.32 16.33 18.01
CA LEU A 15 19.18 17.71 17.53
C LEU A 15 18.66 18.59 18.66
N THR A 16 19.41 19.65 18.95
CA THR A 16 19.08 20.66 19.96
C THR A 16 18.76 21.98 19.27
N GLY A 17 17.57 22.51 19.51
CA GLY A 17 17.11 23.79 19.01
C GLY A 17 17.39 24.93 19.99
N THR A 18 17.72 26.11 19.47
CA THR A 18 17.81 27.38 20.21
C THR A 18 16.81 28.35 19.59
N GLY A 19 15.93 28.92 20.43
CA GLY A 19 14.84 29.78 19.95
C GLY A 19 13.78 29.02 19.13
N THR A 20 13.68 27.70 19.31
CA THR A 20 12.71 26.82 18.65
C THR A 20 11.54 26.50 19.58
N ASN A 21 10.39 26.14 19.01
CA ASN A 21 9.33 25.44 19.74
C ASN A 21 8.74 24.35 18.84
N PHE A 22 9.37 23.18 18.83
CA PHE A 22 8.99 22.07 17.96
C PHE A 22 7.60 21.50 18.29
N THR A 23 7.16 21.66 19.54
CA THR A 23 5.87 21.22 20.06
C THR A 23 4.79 22.30 19.99
N ALA A 24 5.06 23.46 19.39
CA ALA A 24 4.06 24.52 19.25
C ALA A 24 2.83 24.01 18.51
N ALA A 25 1.64 24.37 19.00
CA ALA A 25 0.39 24.04 18.31
C ALA A 25 0.42 24.61 16.88
N GLY A 26 0.12 23.77 15.89
CA GLY A 26 0.16 24.15 14.47
C GLY A 26 1.56 24.13 13.83
N SER A 27 2.63 23.74 14.55
CA SER A 27 3.97 23.58 13.93
C SER A 27 3.99 22.48 12.85
N LEU A 28 3.07 21.51 12.94
CA LEU A 28 2.99 20.29 12.13
C LEU A 28 4.27 19.44 12.12
N ILE A 29 5.23 19.69 13.02
CA ILE A 29 6.43 18.88 13.17
C ILE A 29 6.03 17.54 13.79
N ARG A 30 6.48 16.45 13.16
CA ARG A 30 6.16 15.07 13.55
C ARG A 30 7.30 14.14 13.17
N ASN A 31 7.22 12.90 13.67
CA ASN A 31 8.08 11.82 13.22
C ASN A 31 7.95 11.64 11.70
N GLY A 32 9.07 11.44 11.01
CA GLY A 32 9.16 11.32 9.56
C GLY A 32 9.46 12.63 8.82
N CYS A 33 9.34 13.80 9.44
CA CYS A 33 9.68 15.05 8.79
C CYS A 33 11.19 15.14 8.50
N THR A 34 11.54 15.66 7.33
CA THR A 34 12.93 15.90 6.93
C THR A 34 13.44 17.20 7.52
N VAL A 35 14.64 17.14 8.11
CA VAL A 35 15.41 18.28 8.60
C VAL A 35 16.63 18.46 7.68
N ILE A 36 16.82 19.66 7.18
CA ILE A 36 17.99 20.04 6.39
C ILE A 36 18.81 21.02 7.22
N ALA A 37 20.00 20.61 7.64
CA ALA A 37 20.97 21.52 8.26
C ALA A 37 21.76 22.24 7.16
N LEU A 38 21.73 23.58 7.18
CA LEU A 38 22.37 24.44 6.17
C LEU A 38 23.86 24.63 6.46
N THR A 39 24.58 23.52 6.65
CA THR A 39 26.04 23.46 6.63
C THR A 39 26.56 23.45 5.20
N SER A 40 27.88 23.51 5.02
CA SER A 40 28.53 23.34 3.72
C SER A 40 29.52 22.16 3.81
N PRO A 41 29.19 20.97 3.27
CA PRO A 41 27.94 20.62 2.58
C PRO A 41 26.74 20.52 3.53
N ALA A 42 25.53 20.66 3.00
CA ALA A 42 24.30 20.49 3.76
C ALA A 42 24.15 19.03 4.20
N GLN A 43 23.63 18.81 5.41
CA GLN A 43 23.31 17.47 5.91
C GLN A 43 21.80 17.32 6.07
N VAL A 44 21.28 16.15 5.74
CA VAL A 44 19.84 15.85 5.72
C VAL A 44 19.55 14.74 6.71
N PHE A 45 18.49 14.93 7.49
CA PHE A 45 18.06 14.02 8.54
C PHE A 45 16.56 13.81 8.51
N GLN A 46 16.09 12.73 9.11
CA GLN A 46 14.69 12.46 9.38
C GLN A 46 14.44 12.46 10.88
N ILE A 47 13.40 13.15 11.33
CA ILE A 47 12.98 13.12 12.74
C ILE A 47 12.44 11.74 13.06
N THR A 48 12.93 11.12 14.14
CA THR A 48 12.46 9.83 14.65
C THR A 48 11.71 9.96 15.98
N ALA A 49 11.97 11.01 16.74
CA ALA A 49 11.23 11.32 17.97
C ALA A 49 11.24 12.83 18.26
N ILE A 50 10.19 13.30 18.94
CA ILE A 50 10.10 14.66 19.47
C ILE A 50 10.35 14.58 20.97
N GLY A 51 11.54 15.00 21.41
CA GLY A 51 11.92 15.02 22.82
C GLY A 51 11.34 16.22 23.58
N GLY A 52 10.99 17.31 22.88
CA GLY A 52 10.33 18.48 23.46
C GLY A 52 10.41 19.72 22.57
N ALA A 53 10.10 20.89 23.11
CA ALA A 53 10.08 22.17 22.38
C ALA A 53 11.43 22.52 21.72
N THR A 54 12.54 22.02 22.26
CA THR A 54 13.90 22.32 21.80
C THR A 54 14.74 21.06 21.54
N SER A 55 14.12 19.87 21.50
CA SER A 55 14.86 18.61 21.30
C SER A 55 14.14 17.68 20.34
N LEU A 56 14.89 17.16 19.37
CA LEU A 56 14.46 16.12 18.44
C LEU A 56 15.51 15.00 18.41
N THR A 57 15.06 13.77 18.19
CA THR A 57 15.93 12.68 17.76
C THR A 57 15.85 12.54 16.25
N VAL A 58 16.99 12.39 15.59
CA VAL A 58 17.09 12.36 14.12
C VAL A 58 17.95 11.20 13.63
N THR A 59 17.75 10.79 12.37
CA THR A 59 18.56 9.77 11.69
C THR A 59 18.90 10.22 10.26
N PRO A 60 20.09 9.92 9.70
CA PRO A 60 21.24 9.27 10.32
C PRO A 60 21.90 10.12 11.42
N ALA A 61 22.92 9.59 12.10
CA ALA A 61 23.71 10.39 13.03
C ALA A 61 24.52 11.45 12.28
N ALA A 62 24.59 12.67 12.82
CA ALA A 62 25.35 13.77 12.21
C ALA A 62 26.84 13.45 12.12
N ASN A 63 27.40 13.57 10.91
CA ASN A 63 28.81 13.37 10.65
C ASN A 63 29.30 14.26 9.49
N PRO A 64 30.09 15.30 9.75
CA PRO A 64 30.52 15.77 11.06
C PRO A 64 29.35 16.34 11.89
N ALA A 65 29.55 16.49 13.20
CA ALA A 65 28.56 17.12 14.07
C ALA A 65 28.21 18.54 13.58
N ILE A 66 26.94 18.92 13.72
CA ILE A 66 26.43 20.23 13.30
C ILE A 66 26.65 21.22 14.47
N PRO A 67 27.41 22.31 14.25
CA PRO A 67 27.68 23.28 15.31
C PRO A 67 26.42 24.04 15.72
N ALA A 68 26.41 24.54 16.95
CA ALA A 68 25.32 25.38 17.44
C ALA A 68 25.21 26.69 16.63
N GLY A 69 23.98 27.16 16.48
CA GLY A 69 23.69 28.36 15.67
C GLY A 69 23.48 28.06 14.18
N THR A 70 23.54 26.78 13.77
CA THR A 70 23.33 26.40 12.37
C THR A 70 21.88 26.68 11.95
N LYS A 71 21.72 27.31 10.78
CA LYS A 71 20.41 27.52 10.14
C LYS A 71 19.91 26.22 9.53
N TYR A 72 18.60 26.06 9.45
CA TYR A 72 17.98 24.80 9.05
C TYR A 72 16.59 25.03 8.48
N ALA A 73 16.06 23.98 7.87
CA ALA A 73 14.68 23.91 7.43
C ALA A 73 14.09 22.54 7.79
N ILE A 74 12.87 22.51 8.33
CA ILE A 74 12.08 21.28 8.46
C ILE A 74 10.97 21.31 7.41
N LEU A 75 10.91 20.28 6.59
CA LEU A 75 9.82 20.08 5.65
C LEU A 75 8.63 19.51 6.43
N LEU A 76 7.49 20.18 6.39
CA LEU A 76 6.34 19.82 7.23
C LEU A 76 5.31 18.92 6.52
N SER A 77 5.44 18.76 5.20
CA SER A 77 4.44 18.09 4.36
C SER A 77 4.92 16.73 3.83
N ASP A 78 6.21 16.43 3.95
CA ASP A 78 6.84 15.24 3.37
C ASP A 78 6.46 13.94 4.09
N SER A 79 6.25 13.98 5.41
CA SER A 79 5.85 12.79 6.18
C SER A 79 4.35 12.45 6.06
N LEU A 80 3.58 13.27 5.36
CA LEU A 80 2.16 13.00 5.07
C LEU A 80 1.89 13.44 3.63
N SER A 81 2.48 12.72 2.67
CA SER A 81 2.07 12.86 1.27
C SER A 81 0.68 12.27 1.15
N VAL A 82 -0.34 13.13 1.26
CA VAL A 82 -1.74 12.76 0.99
C VAL A 82 -1.85 12.21 -0.44
N ASP A 83 -0.99 12.66 -1.35
CA ASP A 83 -0.87 12.15 -2.72
C ASP A 83 -0.30 10.74 -2.77
N GLY A 84 0.73 10.44 -1.96
CA GLY A 84 1.30 9.10 -1.86
C GLY A 84 0.33 8.10 -1.25
N LEU A 85 -0.34 8.48 -0.16
CA LEU A 85 -1.44 7.69 0.40
C LEU A 85 -2.60 7.54 -0.59
N ALA A 86 -2.97 8.61 -1.31
CA ALA A 86 -4.02 8.56 -2.31
C ALA A 86 -3.64 7.67 -3.51
N GLN A 87 -2.37 7.61 -3.89
CA GLN A 87 -1.87 6.72 -4.92
C GLN A 87 -1.92 5.26 -4.46
N ASP A 88 -1.45 4.95 -3.25
CA ASP A 88 -1.53 3.60 -2.68
C ASP A 88 -2.99 3.14 -2.54
N ILE A 89 -3.88 4.05 -2.13
CA ILE A 89 -5.33 3.81 -2.06
C ILE A 89 -5.92 3.63 -3.47
N ALA A 90 -5.55 4.46 -4.45
CA ALA A 90 -6.04 4.36 -5.83
C ALA A 90 -5.59 3.07 -6.52
N GLU A 91 -4.36 2.63 -6.26
CA GLU A 91 -3.85 1.34 -6.74
C GLU A 91 -4.62 0.18 -6.10
N THR A 92 -4.84 0.26 -4.79
CA THR A 92 -5.66 -0.71 -4.05
C THR A 92 -7.09 -0.78 -4.59
N PHE A 93 -7.75 0.36 -4.82
CA PHE A 93 -9.09 0.40 -5.41
C PHE A 93 -9.11 -0.11 -6.85
N THR A 94 -8.06 0.15 -7.62
CA THR A 94 -7.93 -0.38 -8.99
C THR A 94 -7.80 -1.91 -8.97
N MET A 95 -7.07 -2.47 -8.01
CA MET A 95 -6.99 -3.92 -7.82
C MET A 95 -8.34 -4.53 -7.42
N TYR A 96 -9.04 -3.95 -6.45
CA TYR A 96 -10.37 -4.42 -6.05
C TYR A 96 -11.38 -4.36 -7.21
N GLN A 97 -11.39 -3.28 -7.98
CA GLN A 97 -12.28 -3.15 -9.14
C GLN A 97 -12.01 -4.22 -10.21
N ARG A 98 -10.75 -4.56 -10.47
CA ARG A 98 -10.38 -5.64 -11.41
C ARG A 98 -10.83 -7.02 -10.93
N TYR A 99 -10.77 -7.29 -9.64
CA TYR A 99 -11.30 -8.55 -9.10
C TYR A 99 -12.82 -8.61 -9.17
N MET A 100 -13.51 -7.50 -8.92
CA MET A 100 -14.97 -7.42 -9.08
C MET A 100 -15.40 -7.57 -10.54
N SER A 101 -14.69 -6.98 -11.50
CA SER A 101 -15.01 -7.13 -12.91
C SER A 101 -14.81 -8.58 -13.39
N GLY A 102 -13.70 -9.23 -13.00
CA GLY A 102 -13.47 -10.63 -13.35
C GLY A 102 -14.53 -11.58 -12.78
N PHE A 103 -15.02 -11.32 -11.57
CA PHE A 103 -16.14 -12.08 -10.99
C PHE A 103 -17.46 -11.83 -11.73
N ALA A 104 -17.75 -10.58 -12.10
CA ALA A 104 -18.95 -10.22 -12.85
C ALA A 104 -18.96 -10.83 -14.27
N ASP A 105 -17.79 -10.86 -14.93
CA ASP A 105 -17.63 -11.51 -16.23
C ASP A 105 -17.88 -13.01 -16.13
N VAL A 106 -17.36 -13.67 -15.09
CA VAL A 106 -17.64 -15.10 -14.84
C VAL A 106 -19.13 -15.34 -14.57
N MET A 107 -19.80 -14.50 -13.79
CA MET A 107 -21.23 -14.69 -13.47
C MET A 107 -22.15 -14.46 -14.68
N ASN A 108 -21.84 -13.48 -15.54
CA ASN A 108 -22.71 -13.14 -16.67
C ASN A 108 -22.32 -13.82 -17.98
N GLY A 109 -21.09 -14.32 -18.08
CA GLY A 109 -20.49 -14.91 -19.26
C GLY A 109 -21.23 -16.15 -19.77
N THR A 110 -21.53 -16.14 -21.07
CA THR A 110 -22.08 -17.27 -21.84
C THR A 110 -21.01 -18.15 -22.49
N THR A 111 -19.73 -17.79 -22.30
CA THR A 111 -18.53 -18.48 -22.79
C THR A 111 -17.47 -18.45 -21.69
N ASP A 112 -16.33 -19.07 -21.95
CA ASP A 112 -15.18 -18.97 -21.05
C ASP A 112 -14.69 -17.52 -20.94
N VAL A 113 -14.23 -17.16 -19.76
CA VAL A 113 -13.75 -15.83 -19.38
C VAL A 113 -12.30 -15.97 -18.94
N THR A 114 -11.43 -15.13 -19.48
CA THR A 114 -10.03 -15.07 -19.05
C THR A 114 -9.88 -14.01 -17.98
N ILE A 115 -9.52 -14.42 -16.76
CA ILE A 115 -9.22 -13.54 -15.64
C ILE A 115 -7.73 -13.58 -15.32
N THR A 116 -7.17 -12.51 -14.77
CA THR A 116 -5.75 -12.46 -14.39
C THR A 116 -5.60 -12.68 -12.90
N ILE A 117 -4.84 -13.71 -12.51
CA ILE A 117 -4.52 -14.03 -11.10
C ILE A 117 -3.00 -13.94 -10.94
N ASN A 118 -2.52 -13.07 -10.05
CA ASN A 118 -1.07 -12.84 -9.81
C ASN A 118 -0.26 -12.61 -11.10
N GLY A 119 -0.84 -11.89 -12.07
CA GLY A 119 -0.21 -11.62 -13.37
C GLY A 119 -0.30 -12.75 -14.40
N VAL A 120 -0.87 -13.91 -14.04
CA VAL A 120 -1.05 -15.06 -14.94
C VAL A 120 -2.48 -15.09 -15.47
N PRO A 121 -2.69 -15.18 -16.80
CA PRO A 121 -4.03 -15.37 -17.37
C PRO A 121 -4.54 -16.78 -17.05
N VAL A 122 -5.74 -16.85 -16.48
CA VAL A 122 -6.43 -18.10 -16.13
C VAL A 122 -7.79 -18.09 -16.80
N THR A 123 -8.07 -19.12 -17.60
CA THR A 123 -9.38 -19.31 -18.23
C THR A 123 -10.33 -20.00 -17.26
N VAL A 124 -11.44 -19.35 -16.97
CA VAL A 124 -12.51 -19.85 -16.10
C VAL A 124 -13.79 -19.93 -16.93
N PRO A 125 -14.53 -21.05 -16.91
CA PRO A 125 -15.81 -21.11 -17.60
C PRO A 125 -16.80 -20.12 -16.99
N GLY A 126 -17.45 -19.31 -17.82
CA GLY A 126 -18.57 -18.50 -17.37
C GLY A 126 -19.68 -19.38 -16.79
N GLN A 127 -20.48 -18.83 -15.86
CA GLN A 127 -21.49 -19.59 -15.11
C GLN A 127 -22.45 -20.36 -16.03
N LYS A 128 -22.85 -19.76 -17.15
CA LYS A 128 -23.77 -20.37 -18.13
C LYS A 128 -23.10 -21.45 -19.00
N SER A 129 -21.77 -21.50 -19.00
CA SER A 129 -20.96 -22.50 -19.71
C SER A 129 -20.46 -23.62 -18.80
N LEU A 130 -20.62 -23.52 -17.48
CA LEU A 130 -20.20 -24.55 -16.52
C LEU A 130 -20.80 -25.93 -16.84
N ALA A 131 -22.05 -25.96 -17.30
CA ALA A 131 -22.71 -27.20 -17.69
C ALA A 131 -22.06 -27.88 -18.90
N LYS A 132 -21.33 -27.12 -19.74
CA LYS A 132 -20.69 -27.61 -20.96
C LYS A 132 -19.23 -28.05 -20.76
N LYS A 133 -18.72 -27.98 -19.53
CA LYS A 133 -17.31 -28.30 -19.24
C LYS A 133 -17.06 -29.81 -19.30
N GLY A 134 -15.99 -30.22 -19.96
CA GLY A 134 -15.53 -31.62 -19.96
C GLY A 134 -16.38 -32.52 -20.85
N ALA A 135 -16.85 -33.66 -20.30
CA ALA A 135 -17.60 -34.68 -21.04
C ALA A 135 -19.00 -34.22 -21.50
N ASN A 136 -19.47 -33.07 -21.01
CA ASN A 136 -20.79 -32.50 -21.28
C ASN A 136 -20.75 -31.43 -22.39
N SER A 137 -19.75 -31.46 -23.27
CA SER A 137 -19.55 -30.48 -24.34
C SER A 137 -20.66 -30.46 -25.40
N ASP A 138 -21.50 -31.49 -25.42
CA ASP A 138 -22.67 -31.66 -26.27
C ASP A 138 -23.91 -30.88 -25.81
N ILE A 139 -23.91 -30.33 -24.58
CA ILE A 139 -25.04 -29.53 -24.07
C ILE A 139 -25.14 -28.21 -24.85
N THR A 140 -26.19 -28.06 -25.65
CA THR A 140 -26.43 -26.84 -26.45
C THR A 140 -27.31 -25.81 -25.74
N SER A 141 -28.22 -26.22 -24.84
CA SER A 141 -29.14 -25.34 -24.09
C SER A 141 -29.50 -25.89 -22.71
N LEU A 142 -29.80 -25.00 -21.75
CA LEU A 142 -30.23 -25.30 -20.36
C LEU A 142 -31.69 -24.90 -20.08
N SER A 143 -32.41 -24.44 -21.12
CA SER A 143 -33.75 -23.82 -21.01
C SER A 143 -34.88 -24.72 -20.46
N GLY A 144 -34.65 -26.04 -20.36
CA GLY A 144 -35.65 -27.01 -19.89
C GLY A 144 -35.50 -27.48 -18.45
N LEU A 145 -34.52 -26.96 -17.67
CA LEU A 145 -34.29 -27.40 -16.30
C LEU A 145 -35.22 -26.67 -15.31
N THR A 146 -36.11 -27.40 -14.64
CA THR A 146 -36.97 -26.90 -13.55
C THR A 146 -36.38 -27.15 -12.15
N ASN A 147 -35.36 -28.00 -12.04
CA ASN A 147 -34.70 -28.35 -10.77
C ASN A 147 -33.21 -27.95 -10.79
N ARG A 148 -32.65 -27.66 -9.61
CA ARG A 148 -31.24 -27.29 -9.42
C ARG A 148 -30.33 -28.47 -9.77
N ALA A 149 -29.17 -28.21 -10.37
CA ALA A 149 -28.15 -29.26 -10.56
C ALA A 149 -27.73 -29.85 -9.21
N GLN A 150 -27.78 -31.17 -9.08
CA GLN A 150 -27.36 -31.89 -7.87
C GLN A 150 -25.97 -32.47 -8.10
N TYR A 151 -25.05 -32.20 -7.17
CA TYR A 151 -23.74 -32.82 -7.18
C TYR A 151 -23.87 -34.29 -6.78
N GLN A 152 -23.53 -35.20 -7.69
CA GLN A 152 -23.39 -36.62 -7.39
C GLN A 152 -21.90 -36.89 -7.12
N PRO A 153 -21.50 -37.21 -5.88
CA PRO A 153 -20.12 -37.61 -5.61
C PRO A 153 -19.78 -38.85 -6.45
N GLY A 154 -18.64 -38.82 -7.13
CA GLY A 154 -18.16 -39.95 -7.92
C GLY A 154 -18.04 -41.18 -7.03
N ARG A 155 -18.79 -42.26 -7.34
CA ARG A 155 -18.54 -43.56 -6.71
C ARG A 155 -17.21 -44.08 -7.22
N TYR A 156 -16.16 -43.92 -6.43
CA TYR A 156 -14.93 -44.68 -6.61
C TYR A 156 -15.24 -46.15 -6.35
N ARG A 157 -15.59 -46.90 -7.41
CA ARG A 157 -15.59 -48.35 -7.34
C ARG A 157 -14.12 -48.78 -7.23
N CYS A 158 -13.72 -49.29 -6.08
CA CYS A 158 -12.48 -50.05 -5.93
C CYS A 158 -12.59 -51.25 -6.88
N LYS A 159 -11.95 -51.17 -8.05
CA LYS A 159 -11.68 -52.33 -8.89
C LYS A 159 -10.53 -53.04 -8.18
N GLU A 160 -10.80 -54.26 -7.70
CA GLU A 160 -9.87 -55.16 -6.97
C GLU A 160 -9.82 -54.93 -5.45
N CYS A 161 -10.85 -55.44 -4.77
CA CYS A 161 -10.68 -56.05 -3.45
C CYS A 161 -11.04 -57.53 -3.59
N CYS A 162 -10.11 -58.38 -3.17
CA CYS A 162 -10.04 -59.85 -3.31
C CYS A 162 -9.63 -60.39 -4.68
#